data_AF-A0A3M1S8S2-F1
#
_entry.id   AF-A0A3M1S8S2-F1
#
_cell.length_a   1.000
_cell.length_b   1.000
_cell.length_c   1.000
_cell.angle_alpha   90.00
_cell.angle_beta   90.00
_cell.angle_gamma   90.00
#
_symmetry.space_group_name_H-M   'P 1'
#
loop_
_entity.id
_entity.type
_entity.pdbx_description
1 polymer ?
#
loop_
_entity_poly.entity_id
_entity_poly.type
_entity_poly.pdbx_seq_one_letter_code
_entity_poly.pdbx_strand_id
1 'polypeptide(L)'
;MPVGYFSLILHAHLPFVRHPEYPEFLEEDWLYEAITEVYLPLIFIFQNLYEASASPRLAINISPPLCEMLADPLLQQRYTHHLENLHELSQKELSRVSKEAPQFLPAVQM
;
A
#
# COMPACT_ATOMS: atom_id res chain seq x y z
N MET A 1 17.46 11.52 33.53
CA MET A 1 15.99 11.36 33.49
C MET A 1 15.54 11.59 32.05
N PRO A 2 14.50 10.89 31.55
CA PRO A 2 13.98 11.16 30.21
C PRO A 2 13.41 12.59 30.15
N VAL A 3 13.62 13.26 29.02
CA VAL A 3 13.14 14.64 28.78
C VAL A 3 11.63 14.67 28.49
N GLY A 4 11.06 13.53 28.10
CA GLY A 4 9.64 13.32 27.85
C GLY A 4 9.40 11.92 27.26
N TYR A 5 8.13 11.57 27.07
CA TYR A 5 7.72 10.35 26.38
C TYR A 5 7.05 10.73 25.06
N PHE A 6 7.37 9.98 24.00
CA PHE A 6 6.74 10.10 22.69
C PHE A 6 5.93 8.83 22.40
N SER A 7 4.71 9.00 21.91
CA SER A 7 3.82 7.91 21.52
C SER A 7 3.28 8.18 20.12
N LEU A 8 3.72 7.39 19.14
CA LEU A 8 3.16 7.38 17.80
C LEU A 8 2.02 6.36 17.73
N ILE A 9 0.81 6.83 17.37
CA ILE A 9 -0.37 5.99 17.22
C ILE A 9 -0.88 6.14 15.79
N LEU A 10 -0.88 5.04 15.04
CA LEU A 10 -1.39 4.97 13.68
C LEU A 10 -2.79 4.34 13.68
N HIS A 11 -3.76 4.98 13.02
CA HIS A 11 -5.12 4.47 12.88
C HIS A 11 -5.38 4.10 11.41
N ALA A 12 -5.40 2.80 11.12
CA ALA A 12 -5.70 2.25 9.81
C ALA A 12 -7.17 1.84 9.72
N HIS A 13 -7.90 2.49 8.82
CA HIS A 13 -9.32 2.25 8.62
C HIS A 13 -9.74 2.52 7.17
N LEU A 14 -10.63 1.67 6.67
CA LEU A 14 -11.43 1.91 5.48
C LEU A 14 -12.86 1.43 5.75
N PRO A 15 -13.89 2.06 5.15
CA PRO A 15 -15.24 1.51 5.16
C PRO A 15 -15.24 0.15 4.47
N PHE A 16 -16.21 -0.71 4.82
CA PHE A 16 -16.31 -2.03 4.18
C PHE A 16 -16.77 -1.88 2.73
N VAL A 17 -15.89 -2.21 1.79
CA VAL A 17 -16.15 -2.21 0.35
C VAL A 17 -15.85 -3.59 -0.20
N ARG A 18 -16.89 -4.25 -0.74
CA ARG A 18 -16.78 -5.57 -1.34
C ARG A 18 -17.99 -5.82 -2.23
N HIS A 19 -17.78 -5.75 -3.54
CA HIS A 19 -18.83 -5.87 -4.55
C HIS A 19 -18.57 -7.07 -5.48
N PRO A 20 -18.89 -8.31 -5.04
CA PRO A 20 -18.73 -9.52 -5.86
C PRO A 20 -19.64 -9.54 -7.09
N GLU A 21 -20.72 -8.74 -7.09
CA GLU A 21 -21.68 -8.61 -8.19
C GLU A 21 -21.11 -7.93 -9.43
N TYR A 22 -20.04 -7.13 -9.29
CA TYR A 22 -19.34 -6.47 -10.39
C TYR A 22 -17.94 -7.05 -10.54
N PRO A 23 -17.43 -7.27 -11.77
CA PRO A 23 -16.07 -7.76 -11.97
C PRO A 23 -15.01 -6.76 -11.47
N GLU A 24 -15.29 -5.47 -11.60
CA GLU A 24 -14.49 -4.33 -11.15
C GLU A 24 -15.42 -3.30 -10.50
N PHE A 25 -14.93 -2.65 -9.44
CA PHE A 25 -15.69 -1.62 -8.73
C PHE A 25 -14.73 -0.55 -8.20
N LEU A 26 -14.98 0.72 -8.54
CA LEU A 26 -14.04 1.83 -8.32
C LEU A 26 -13.67 2.01 -6.85
N GLU A 27 -14.62 1.81 -5.94
CA GLU A 27 -14.40 1.99 -4.50
C GLU A 27 -13.49 0.90 -3.90
N GLU A 28 -13.32 -0.24 -4.59
CA GLU A 28 -12.33 -1.26 -4.17
C GLU A 28 -10.90 -0.77 -4.39
N ASP A 29 -10.67 0.17 -5.32
CA ASP A 29 -9.34 0.75 -5.56
C ASP A 29 -8.79 1.45 -4.32
N TRP A 30 -9.65 2.03 -3.46
CA TRP A 30 -9.20 2.64 -2.20
C TRP A 30 -8.47 1.63 -1.30
N LEU A 31 -8.91 0.36 -1.30
CA LEU A 31 -8.23 -0.70 -0.56
C LEU A 31 -6.88 -1.02 -1.22
N TYR A 32 -6.84 -1.12 -2.54
CA TYR A 32 -5.64 -1.49 -3.29
C TYR A 32 -4.54 -0.43 -3.19
N GLU A 33 -4.92 0.84 -3.32
CA GLU A 33 -4.04 2.00 -3.09
C GLU A 33 -3.50 1.98 -1.66
N ALA A 34 -4.36 1.78 -0.65
CA ALA A 34 -3.92 1.73 0.74
C ALA A 34 -2.95 0.56 1.03
N ILE A 35 -3.16 -0.61 0.42
CA ILE A 35 -2.22 -1.74 0.53
C ILE A 35 -0.86 -1.36 -0.09
N THR A 36 -0.87 -0.82 -1.31
CA THR A 36 0.34 -0.52 -2.08
C THR A 36 1.14 0.63 -1.48
N GLU A 37 0.48 1.71 -1.09
CA GLU A 37 1.13 2.97 -0.74
C GLU A 37 1.34 3.15 0.78
N VAL A 38 0.65 2.37 1.62
CA VAL A 38 0.71 2.53 3.08
C VAL A 38 1.10 1.22 3.78
N TYR A 39 0.30 0.16 3.63
CA TYR A 39 0.45 -1.01 4.48
C TYR A 39 1.70 -1.82 4.16
N LEU A 40 1.98 -2.11 2.88
CA LEU A 40 3.21 -2.79 2.47
C LEU A 40 4.47 -1.95 2.79
N PRO A 41 4.53 -0.65 2.48
CA PRO A 41 5.65 0.20 2.90
C PRO A 41 5.89 0.21 4.40
N LEU A 42 4.83 0.27 5.23
CA LEU A 42 4.98 0.19 6.69
C LEU A 42 5.57 -1.16 7.13
N ILE A 43 5.13 -2.27 6.53
CA ILE A 43 5.69 -3.60 6.80
C ILE A 43 7.19 -3.61 6.48
N PHE A 44 7.60 -3.10 5.31
CA PHE A 44 9.02 -3.03 4.93
C PHE A 44 9.83 -2.15 5.87
N ILE A 45 9.30 -1.00 6.29
CA ILE A 45 9.96 -0.12 7.27
C ILE A 45 10.15 -0.87 8.61
N PHE A 46 9.13 -1.56 9.10
CA PHE A 46 9.21 -2.29 10.36
C PHE A 46 10.17 -3.48 10.27
N GLN A 47 10.20 -4.17 9.14
CA GLN A 47 11.16 -5.23 8.88
C GLN A 47 12.60 -4.70 8.87
N ASN A 48 12.87 -3.60 8.16
CA ASN A 48 14.19 -2.97 8.12
C ASN A 48 14.66 -2.51 9.51
N LEU A 49 13.75 -1.94 10.32
CA LEU A 49 14.06 -1.55 11.70
C LEU A 49 14.38 -2.76 12.58
N TYR A 50 13.64 -3.85 12.42
CA TYR A 50 13.89 -5.10 13.13
C TYR A 50 15.26 -5.69 12.77
N GLU A 51 15.59 -5.75 11.48
CA GLU A 51 16.88 -6.24 10.96
C GLU A 51 18.06 -5.37 11.42
N ALA A 52 17.84 -4.05 11.54
CA ALA A 52 18.81 -3.11 12.12
C ALA A 52 18.92 -3.19 13.66
N SER A 53 18.24 -4.14 14.31
CA SER A 53 18.17 -4.26 15.78
C SER A 53 17.63 -3.00 16.49
N ALA A 54 16.83 -2.20 15.78
CA ALA A 54 16.13 -1.06 16.37
C ALA A 54 14.87 -1.54 17.12
N SER A 55 14.42 -0.77 18.11
CA SER A 55 13.23 -1.09 18.91
C SER A 55 12.28 0.12 18.97
N PRO A 56 11.63 0.47 17.84
CA PRO A 56 10.69 1.58 17.82
C PRO A 56 9.49 1.31 18.75
N ARG A 57 8.97 2.38 19.35
CA ARG A 57 7.75 2.33 20.18
C ARG A 57 6.63 3.03 19.44
N LEU A 58 5.66 2.25 18.93
CA LEU A 58 4.44 2.76 18.32
C LEU A 58 3.28 1.80 18.59
N ALA A 59 2.06 2.29 18.41
CA ALA A 59 0.86 1.48 18.35
C ALA A 59 0.19 1.65 16.99
N ILE A 60 -0.34 0.56 16.44
CA ILE A 60 -1.20 0.59 15.26
C ILE A 60 -2.57 -0.01 15.63
N ASN A 61 -3.63 0.69 15.26
CA ASN A 61 -4.99 0.17 15.29
C ASN A 61 -5.41 -0.16 13.86
N ILE A 62 -5.93 -1.37 13.65
CA ILE A 62 -6.49 -1.80 12.37
C ILE A 62 -7.97 -2.11 12.62
N SER A 63 -8.85 -1.35 11.99
CA SER A 63 -10.30 -1.50 12.22
C SER A 63 -10.81 -2.89 11.77
N PRO A 64 -11.83 -3.48 12.44
CA PRO A 64 -12.38 -4.78 12.03
C PRO A 64 -12.82 -4.85 10.56
N PRO A 65 -13.50 -3.83 9.97
CA PRO A 65 -13.83 -3.85 8.54
C PRO A 65 -12.61 -4.00 7.63
N LEU A 66 -11.52 -3.30 7.95
CA LEU A 66 -10.28 -3.38 7.20
C LEU A 66 -9.63 -4.77 7.35
N CYS A 67 -9.62 -5.35 8.55
CA CYS A 67 -9.12 -6.71 8.76
C CYS A 67 -9.88 -7.74 7.92
N GLU A 68 -11.22 -7.66 7.88
CA GLU A 68 -12.05 -8.55 7.08
C GLU A 68 -11.76 -8.41 5.57
N MET A 69 -11.61 -7.18 5.08
CA MET A 69 -11.27 -6.95 3.67
C MET A 69 -9.86 -7.45 3.30
N LEU A 70 -8.86 -7.23 4.17
CA LEU A 70 -7.49 -7.72 3.94
C LEU A 70 -7.39 -9.24 3.93
N ALA A 71 -8.29 -9.93 4.65
CA ALA A 71 -8.34 -11.39 4.72
C ALA A 71 -9.23 -12.03 3.64
N ASP A 72 -9.99 -11.25 2.88
CA ASP A 72 -10.94 -11.77 1.89
C ASP A 72 -10.23 -12.27 0.60
N PRO A 73 -10.38 -13.54 0.20
CA PRO A 73 -9.69 -14.08 -0.97
C PRO A 73 -10.06 -13.43 -2.31
N LEU A 74 -11.31 -12.95 -2.47
CA LEU A 74 -11.73 -12.26 -3.70
C LEU A 74 -10.98 -10.93 -3.83
N LEU A 75 -10.92 -10.16 -2.73
CA LEU A 75 -10.21 -8.88 -2.72
C LEU A 75 -8.70 -9.07 -2.90
N GLN A 76 -8.10 -10.12 -2.33
CA GLN A 76 -6.69 -10.47 -2.56
C GLN A 76 -6.40 -10.81 -4.03
N GLN A 77 -7.28 -11.59 -4.67
CA GLN A 77 -7.15 -11.92 -6.09
C GLN A 77 -7.26 -10.66 -6.96
N ARG A 78 -8.24 -9.80 -6.69
CA ARG A 78 -8.42 -8.54 -7.43
C ARG A 78 -7.26 -7.57 -7.22
N TYR A 79 -6.74 -7.47 -5.99
CA TYR A 79 -5.54 -6.70 -5.71
C TYR A 79 -4.33 -7.18 -6.52
N THR A 80 -4.16 -8.50 -6.66
CA THR A 80 -3.09 -9.08 -7.49
C THR A 80 -3.24 -8.66 -8.95
N HIS A 81 -4.47 -8.71 -9.48
CA HIS A 81 -4.74 -8.26 -10.84
C HIS A 81 -4.50 -6.75 -11.02
N HIS A 82 -4.91 -5.93 -10.05
CA HIS A 82 -4.64 -4.50 -10.03
C HIS A 82 -3.13 -4.20 -10.07
N LEU A 83 -2.31 -4.93 -9.31
CA LEU A 83 -0.85 -4.81 -9.34
C LEU A 83 -0.24 -5.20 -10.69
N GLU A 84 -0.73 -6.27 -11.34
CA GLU A 84 -0.27 -6.67 -12.68
C GLU A 84 -0.53 -5.56 -13.70
N ASN A 85 -1.72 -4.95 -13.65
CA ASN A 85 -2.08 -3.83 -14.52
C ASN A 85 -1.21 -2.59 -14.27
N LEU A 86 -0.96 -2.25 -13.00
CA LEU A 86 -0.05 -1.15 -12.63
C LEU A 86 1.38 -1.42 -13.10
N HIS A 87 1.84 -2.67 -13.00
CA HIS A 87 3.16 -3.06 -13.48
C HIS A 87 3.27 -2.89 -15.00
N GLU A 88 2.29 -3.37 -15.77
CA GLU A 88 2.23 -3.18 -17.22
C GLU A 88 2.21 -1.69 -17.58
N LEU A 89 1.41 -0.88 -16.87
CA LEU A 89 1.35 0.56 -17.06
C LEU A 89 2.72 1.21 -16.82
N SER A 90 3.39 0.83 -15.74
CA SER A 90 4.72 1.35 -15.37
C SER A 90 5.77 1.03 -16.44
N GLN A 91 5.74 -0.18 -17.02
CA GLN A 91 6.61 -0.57 -18.13
C GLN A 91 6.33 0.24 -19.40
N LYS A 92 5.06 0.45 -19.73
CA LYS A 92 4.65 1.28 -20.88
C LYS A 92 5.09 2.73 -20.71
N GLU A 93 4.92 3.29 -19.51
CA GLU A 93 5.36 4.63 -19.18
C GLU A 93 6.87 4.78 -19.26
N LEU A 94 7.65 3.79 -18.81
CA LEU A 94 9.11 3.80 -18.96
C LEU A 94 9.53 3.88 -20.43
N SER A 95 8.87 3.10 -21.30
CA SER A 95 9.12 3.11 -22.75
C SER A 95 8.73 4.45 -23.40
N ARG A 96 7.58 5.01 -23.03
CA ARG A 96 7.07 6.30 -23.54
C ARG A 96 7.98 7.46 -23.13
N VAL A 97 8.29 7.57 -21.83
CA VAL A 97 9.11 8.65 -21.26
C VAL A 97 10.53 8.64 -21.84
N SER A 98 11.11 7.46 -22.07
CA SER A 98 12.43 7.33 -22.70
C SER A 98 12.51 7.94 -24.11
N LYS A 99 11.39 7.98 -24.84
CA LYS A 99 11.32 8.47 -26.22
C LYS A 99 10.85 9.92 -26.32
N GLU A 100 9.86 10.29 -25.50
CA GLU A 100 9.08 11.51 -25.69
C GLU A 100 9.37 12.59 -24.65
N ALA A 101 9.77 12.20 -23.43
CA ALA A 101 9.96 13.16 -22.34
C ALA A 101 11.09 12.75 -21.37
N PRO A 102 12.35 12.68 -21.83
CA PRO A 102 13.48 12.16 -21.04
C PRO A 102 13.69 12.86 -19.69
N GLN A 103 13.23 14.11 -19.54
CA GLN A 103 13.27 14.85 -18.27
C GLN A 103 12.50 14.17 -17.12
N PHE A 104 11.54 13.29 -17.42
CA PHE A 104 10.79 12.54 -16.41
C PHE A 104 11.33 11.14 -16.14
N LEU A 105 12.43 10.72 -16.79
CA LEU A 105 13.04 9.40 -16.57
C LEU A 105 13.32 9.09 -15.09
N PRO A 106 13.86 10.03 -14.27
CA PRO A 106 14.12 9.74 -12.86
C PRO A 106 12.87 9.34 -12.07
N ALA A 107 11.70 9.87 -12.42
CA ALA A 107 10.45 9.58 -11.70
C ALA A 107 9.89 8.19 -12.01
N VAL A 108 10.12 7.67 -13.22
CA VAL A 108 9.60 6.37 -13.67
C VAL A 108 10.56 5.21 -13.36
N GLN A 109 11.78 5.51 -12.90
CA GLN A 109 12.80 4.53 -12.54
C GLN A 109 12.96 4.31 -11.03
N MET A 110 12.27 5.07 -10.19
CA MET A 110 12.23 4.89 -8.72
C MET A 110 11.44 3.64 -8.35
#